data_AF-A0A4Y2WKW9-F1
#
_entry.id   AF-A0A4Y2WKW9-F1
#
_cell.length_a   1.000
_cell.length_b   1.000
_cell.length_c   1.000
_cell.angle_alpha   90.00
_cell.angle_beta   90.00
_cell.angle_gamma   90.00
#
_symmetry.space_group_name_H-M   'P 1'
#
loop_
_entity.id
_entity.type
_entity.pdbx_description
1 polymer ?
#
loop_
_entity_poly.entity_id
_entity_poly.type
_entity_poly.pdbx_seq_one_letter_code
_entity_poly.pdbx_strand_id
1 'polypeptide(L)'
;MAMIERFRKMKVCIDKALIDIGSDTKFSDLEWSKIKALIGSLQPFKLAVEKLCRRDSTLLTAETTLKFILEKLLTRDTVLSAKLSEALLVRIKELRTIITGILIHLQNPKKYVDDTRRADDTFIMLKKSYTTRNEKYPRKSYSR
;
A
#
# COMPACT_ATOMS: atom_id res chain seq x y z
N MET A 1 -0.53 8.85 14.36
CA MET A 1 -1.68 7.97 14.71
C MET A 1 -1.96 7.87 16.21
N ALA A 2 -0.96 7.98 17.09
CA ALA A 2 -1.14 7.85 18.54
C ALA A 2 -2.22 8.79 19.13
N MET A 3 -2.40 9.99 18.56
CA MET A 3 -3.39 10.96 19.01
C MET A 3 -4.83 10.43 18.88
N ILE A 4 -5.22 9.93 17.70
CA ILE A 4 -6.59 9.44 17.45
C ILE A 4 -6.88 8.12 18.18
N GLU A 5 -5.86 7.26 18.34
CA GLU A 5 -5.98 6.03 19.15
C GLU A 5 -6.22 6.35 20.62
N ARG A 6 -5.49 7.32 21.18
CA ARG A 6 -5.70 7.80 22.56
C ARG A 6 -7.06 8.46 22.72
N PHE A 7 -7.47 9.30 21.77
CA PHE A 7 -8.79 9.91 21.75
C PHE A 7 -9.91 8.85 21.84
N ARG A 8 -9.85 7.81 21.00
CA ARG A 8 -10.85 6.72 21.03
C ARG A 8 -10.85 5.97 22.36
N LYS A 9 -9.68 5.77 23.00
CA LYS A 9 -9.59 5.14 24.33
C LYS A 9 -10.23 5.98 25.43
N MET A 10 -10.25 7.30 25.27
CA MET A 10 -10.87 8.23 26.21
C MET A 10 -12.39 8.31 26.08
N LYS A 11 -13.05 7.58 25.16
CA LYS A 11 -14.52 7.59 24.96
C LYS A 11 -15.29 7.63 26.27
N VAL A 12 -15.04 6.67 27.18
CA VAL A 12 -15.77 6.55 28.44
C VAL A 12 -15.54 7.75 29.37
N CYS A 13 -14.32 8.29 29.40
CA CYS A 13 -14.00 9.47 30.21
C CYS A 13 -14.67 10.73 29.65
N ILE A 14 -14.70 10.87 28.32
CA ILE A 14 -15.37 11.98 27.62
C ILE A 14 -16.88 11.92 27.90
N ASP A 15 -17.49 10.74 27.73
CA ASP A 15 -18.92 10.54 27.97
C ASP A 15 -19.30 10.88 29.42
N LYS A 16 -18.51 10.45 30.42
CA LYS A 16 -18.73 10.78 31.83
C LYS A 16 -18.57 12.27 32.11
N ALA A 17 -17.50 12.90 31.62
CA ALA A 17 -17.26 14.32 31.84
C ALA A 17 -18.38 15.18 31.24
N LEU A 18 -18.95 14.78 30.09
CA LEU A 18 -20.08 15.46 29.46
C LEU A 18 -21.36 15.34 30.31
N ILE A 19 -21.60 14.19 30.93
CA ILE A 19 -22.70 13.98 31.88
C ILE A 19 -22.51 14.85 33.13
N ASP A 20 -21.30 14.88 33.71
CA ASP A 20 -21.00 15.60 34.94
C ASP A 20 -21.23 17.12 34.80
N ILE A 21 -20.98 17.69 33.62
CA ILE A 21 -21.24 19.11 33.32
C ILE A 21 -22.66 19.39 32.80
N GLY A 22 -23.52 18.37 32.69
CA GLY A 22 -24.88 18.50 32.17
C GLY A 22 -24.95 18.84 30.67
N SER A 23 -23.95 18.44 29.87
CA SER A 23 -23.96 18.65 28.43
C SER A 23 -24.70 17.51 27.72
N ASP A 24 -25.65 17.87 26.85
CA ASP A 24 -26.31 16.91 25.95
C ASP A 24 -25.45 16.51 24.74
N THR A 25 -24.28 17.13 24.57
CA THR A 25 -23.38 16.84 23.45
C THR A 25 -22.79 15.45 23.66
N LYS A 26 -22.94 14.55 22.68
CA LYS A 26 -22.29 13.24 22.69
C LYS A 26 -22.00 12.76 21.28
N PHE A 27 -20.87 12.06 21.13
CA PHE A 27 -20.63 11.30 19.91
C PHE A 27 -21.57 10.10 19.86
N SER A 28 -22.29 9.98 18.76
CA SER A 28 -23.10 8.81 18.42
C SER A 28 -22.21 7.58 18.22
N ASP A 29 -22.81 6.39 18.36
CA ASP A 29 -22.10 5.14 18.06
C ASP A 29 -21.66 5.05 16.60
N LEU A 30 -22.40 5.70 15.68
CA LEU A 30 -22.01 5.83 14.28
C LEU A 30 -20.70 6.62 14.14
N GLU A 31 -20.56 7.74 14.83
CA GLU A 31 -19.33 8.55 14.80
C GLU A 31 -18.14 7.79 15.41
N TRP A 32 -18.36 7.08 16.52
CA TRP A 32 -17.33 6.21 17.10
C TRP A 32 -16.93 5.07 16.15
N SER A 33 -17.89 4.51 15.42
CA SER A 33 -17.64 3.50 14.39
C SER A 33 -16.80 4.08 13.24
N LYS A 34 -17.10 5.30 12.77
CA LYS A 34 -16.30 6.01 11.76
C LYS A 34 -14.85 6.24 12.25
N ILE A 35 -14.64 6.64 13.50
CA ILE A 35 -13.30 6.80 14.09
C ILE A 35 -12.57 5.46 14.13
N LYS A 36 -13.25 4.37 14.50
CA LYS A 36 -12.68 3.01 14.49
C LYS A 36 -12.25 2.58 13.08
N ALA A 37 -13.10 2.83 12.08
CA ALA A 37 -12.80 2.53 10.67
C ALA A 37 -11.62 3.37 10.16
N LEU A 38 -11.52 4.64 10.57
CA LEU A 38 -10.42 5.54 10.23
C LEU A 38 -9.09 5.05 10.81
N ILE A 39 -9.02 4.78 12.12
CA ILE A 39 -7.82 4.20 12.76
C ILE A 39 -7.40 2.93 12.03
N GLY A 40 -8.39 2.10 11.73
CA GLY A 40 -8.21 0.87 11.01
C GLY A 40 -7.56 1.04 9.63
N SER A 41 -8.11 1.93 8.82
CA SER A 41 -7.64 2.20 7.46
C SER A 41 -6.25 2.83 7.44
N LEU A 42 -5.88 3.60 8.48
CA LEU A 42 -4.57 4.24 8.59
C LEU A 42 -3.47 3.32 9.15
N GLN A 43 -3.84 2.22 9.78
CA GLN A 43 -2.91 1.24 10.35
C GLN A 43 -1.86 0.70 9.38
N PRO A 44 -2.21 0.23 8.16
CA PRO A 44 -1.22 -0.20 7.18
C PRO A 44 -0.27 0.94 6.74
N PHE A 45 -0.75 2.19 6.68
CA PHE A 45 0.10 3.33 6.32
C PHE A 45 1.15 3.64 7.39
N LYS A 46 0.81 3.52 8.68
CA LYS A 46 1.80 3.67 9.75
C LYS A 46 2.93 2.65 9.60
N LEU A 47 2.58 1.37 9.44
CA LEU A 47 3.58 0.31 9.25
C LEU A 47 4.42 0.55 8.00
N ALA A 48 3.79 1.02 6.92
CA ALA A 48 4.48 1.35 5.69
C ALA A 48 5.49 2.48 5.88
N VAL A 49 5.12 3.58 6.54
CA VAL A 49 6.03 4.68 6.84
C VAL A 49 7.19 4.20 7.71
N GLU A 50 6.91 3.41 8.76
CA GLU A 50 7.95 2.82 9.60
C GLU A 50 8.92 1.94 8.80
N LYS A 51 8.41 1.15 7.84
CA LYS A 51 9.23 0.30 6.98
C LYS A 51 10.06 1.10 5.98
N LEU A 52 9.45 2.10 5.35
CA LEU A 52 10.03 2.93 4.30
C LEU A 52 11.08 3.91 4.83
N CYS A 53 10.91 4.42 6.05
CA CYS A 53 11.83 5.36 6.68
C CYS A 53 13.08 4.69 7.27
N ARG A 54 13.21 3.36 7.18
CA ARG A 54 14.45 2.69 7.58
C ARG A 54 15.56 2.96 6.56
N ARG A 55 16.80 3.04 7.04
CA ARG A 55 17.99 3.28 6.18
C ARG A 55 18.22 2.17 5.15
N ASP A 56 17.79 0.94 5.45
CA ASP A 56 17.91 -0.23 4.58
C ASP A 56 16.74 -0.36 3.58
N SER A 57 15.84 0.62 3.51
CA SER A 57 14.71 0.60 2.59
C SER A 57 15.19 0.74 1.14
N THR A 58 14.83 -0.25 0.32
CA THR A 58 15.14 -0.26 -1.12
C THR A 58 13.88 0.01 -1.94
N LEU A 59 14.03 0.29 -3.24
CA LEU A 59 12.88 0.43 -4.15
C LEU A 59 12.00 -0.84 -4.17
N LEU A 60 12.59 -2.03 -3.99
CA LEU A 60 11.86 -3.29 -3.87
C LEU A 60 11.10 -3.42 -2.54
N THR A 61 11.69 -2.92 -1.45
CA THR A 61 11.00 -2.80 -0.16
C THR A 61 9.81 -1.85 -0.29
N ALA A 62 9.96 -0.73 -1.00
CA ALA A 62 8.87 0.21 -1.22
C ALA A 62 7.73 -0.40 -2.03
N GLU A 63 8.05 -1.08 -3.12
CA GLU A 63 7.09 -1.78 -3.96
C GLU A 63 6.26 -2.82 -3.17
N THR A 64 6.95 -3.68 -2.41
CA THR A 64 6.27 -4.70 -1.57
C THR A 64 5.45 -4.07 -0.44
N THR A 65 5.90 -2.95 0.11
CA THR A 65 5.17 -2.20 1.14
C THR A 65 3.89 -1.57 0.58
N LEU A 66 3.93 -1.04 -0.64
CA LEU A 66 2.73 -0.50 -1.31
C LEU A 66 1.71 -1.61 -1.62
N LYS A 67 2.16 -2.78 -2.08
CA LYS A 67 1.31 -3.97 -2.25
C LYS A 67 0.66 -4.38 -0.92
N PHE A 68 1.45 -4.43 0.15
CA PHE A 68 0.95 -4.73 1.50
C PHE A 68 -0.15 -3.76 1.94
N ILE A 69 0.00 -2.44 1.69
CA ILE A 69 -1.05 -1.47 2.05
C ILE A 69 -2.35 -1.77 1.31
N LEU A 70 -2.29 -2.00 -0.01
CA LEU A 70 -3.47 -2.27 -0.82
C LEU A 70 -4.19 -3.54 -0.36
N GLU A 71 -3.45 -4.63 -0.13
CA GLU A 71 -4.03 -5.88 0.38
C GLU A 71 -4.77 -5.66 1.70
N LYS A 72 -4.18 -4.88 2.63
CA LYS A 72 -4.81 -4.58 3.92
C LYS A 72 -6.04 -3.67 3.80
N LEU A 73 -6.06 -2.75 2.83
CA LEU A 73 -7.22 -1.90 2.58
C LEU A 73 -8.37 -2.68 1.93
N LEU A 74 -8.07 -3.51 0.92
CA LEU A 74 -9.06 -4.34 0.24
C LEU A 74 -9.71 -5.36 1.19
N THR A 75 -8.96 -5.88 2.16
CA THR A 75 -9.49 -6.82 3.16
C THR A 75 -10.50 -6.17 4.13
N ARG A 76 -10.43 -4.85 4.36
CA ARG A 76 -11.17 -4.18 5.45
C ARG A 76 -12.63 -3.85 5.11
N ASP A 77 -13.05 -4.00 3.85
CA ASP A 77 -14.42 -3.78 3.36
C ASP A 77 -15.14 -2.57 4.01
N THR A 78 -14.47 -1.42 4.00
CA THR A 78 -15.09 -0.15 4.42
C THR A 78 -15.05 0.85 3.28
N VAL A 79 -16.04 1.73 3.22
CA VAL A 79 -16.10 2.82 2.21
C VAL A 79 -14.82 3.67 2.23
N LEU A 80 -14.27 3.94 3.41
CA LEU A 80 -13.02 4.69 3.55
C LEU A 80 -11.82 3.91 3.00
N SER A 81 -11.70 2.62 3.34
CA SER A 81 -10.61 1.79 2.84
C SER A 81 -10.67 1.65 1.31
N ALA A 82 -11.86 1.50 0.74
CA ALA A 82 -12.06 1.43 -0.72
C ALA A 82 -11.59 2.71 -1.42
N LYS A 83 -12.04 3.88 -0.93
CA LYS A 83 -11.61 5.18 -1.46
C LYS A 83 -10.11 5.40 -1.34
N LEU A 84 -9.52 5.02 -0.21
CA LEU A 84 -8.07 5.12 -0.01
C LEU A 84 -7.29 4.18 -0.93
N SER A 85 -7.76 2.95 -1.13
CA SER A 85 -7.13 2.02 -2.06
C SER A 85 -7.20 2.54 -3.50
N GLU A 86 -8.34 3.05 -3.94
CA GLU A 86 -8.50 3.61 -5.28
C GLU A 86 -7.58 4.81 -5.51
N ALA A 87 -7.57 5.78 -4.59
CA ALA A 87 -6.68 6.93 -4.67
C ALA A 87 -5.19 6.53 -4.67
N LEU A 88 -4.83 5.53 -3.86
CA LEU A 88 -3.47 5.00 -3.82
C LEU A 88 -3.09 4.31 -5.13
N LEU A 89 -3.99 3.53 -5.73
CA LEU A 89 -3.80 2.88 -7.03
C LEU A 89 -3.53 3.91 -8.13
N VAL A 90 -4.34 4.97 -8.19
CA VAL A 90 -4.15 6.07 -9.14
C VAL A 90 -2.76 6.69 -8.97
N ARG A 91 -2.38 7.00 -7.73
CA ARG A 91 -1.10 7.63 -7.46
C ARG A 91 0.10 6.73 -7.77
N ILE A 92 -0.02 5.43 -7.52
CA ILE A 92 1.01 4.45 -7.89
C ILE A 92 1.17 4.42 -9.41
N LYS A 93 0.08 4.41 -10.17
CA LYS A 93 0.12 4.41 -11.65
C LYS A 93 0.80 5.66 -12.20
N GLU A 94 0.52 6.83 -11.63
CA GLU A 94 1.16 8.10 -12.03
C GLU A 94 2.67 8.13 -11.76
N LEU A 95 3.10 7.60 -10.62
CA LEU A 95 4.51 7.66 -10.18
C LEU A 95 5.37 6.49 -10.67
N ARG A 96 4.76 5.49 -11.32
CA ARG A 96 5.47 4.26 -11.69
C ARG A 96 6.50 4.53 -12.78
N THR A 97 7.72 4.04 -12.59
CA THR A 97 8.80 4.13 -13.57
C THR A 97 9.15 2.75 -14.13
N ILE A 98 9.76 2.75 -15.33
CA ILE A 98 10.28 1.53 -16.00
C ILE A 98 11.29 0.79 -15.11
N ILE A 99 12.04 1.53 -14.28
CA ILE A 99 13.08 1.00 -13.39
C ILE A 99 12.51 -0.01 -12.40
N THR A 100 11.31 0.24 -11.86
CA THR A 100 10.64 -0.70 -10.94
C THR A 100 10.40 -2.06 -11.60
N GLY A 101 9.99 -2.08 -12.87
CA GLY A 101 9.79 -3.31 -13.64
C GLY A 101 11.09 -4.09 -13.86
N ILE A 102 12.17 -3.39 -14.21
CA ILE A 102 13.50 -3.98 -14.40
C ILE A 102 14.00 -4.63 -13.12
N LEU A 103 13.90 -3.93 -11.98
CA LEU A 103 14.37 -4.42 -10.69
C LEU A 103 13.64 -5.69 -10.24
N ILE A 104 12.31 -5.74 -10.41
CA ILE A 104 11.53 -6.94 -10.08
C ILE A 104 11.96 -8.11 -10.96
N HIS A 105 12.17 -7.88 -12.26
CA HIS A 105 12.64 -8.90 -13.20
C HIS A 105 14.01 -9.45 -12.79
N LEU A 106 14.96 -8.57 -12.46
CA LEU A 106 16.32 -8.97 -12.07
C LEU A 106 16.33 -9.75 -10.74
N GLN A 107 15.48 -9.36 -9.79
CA GLN A 107 15.44 -10.03 -8.48
C GLN A 107 14.83 -11.44 -8.57
N ASN A 108 13.77 -11.62 -9.37
CA ASN A 108 13.17 -12.93 -9.58
C ASN A 108 12.48 -13.02 -10.96
N PRO A 109 13.20 -13.50 -11.99
CA PRO A 109 12.69 -13.57 -13.36
C PRO A 109 11.44 -14.45 -13.49
N LYS A 110 11.38 -15.56 -12.74
CA LYS A 110 10.25 -16.51 -12.78
C LYS A 110 8.99 -15.87 -12.19
N LYS A 111 9.13 -15.20 -11.04
CA LYS A 111 8.03 -14.49 -10.39
C LYS A 111 7.53 -13.32 -11.23
N TYR A 112 8.43 -12.57 -11.86
CA TYR A 112 8.06 -11.50 -12.79
C TYR A 112 7.19 -12.01 -13.93
N VAL A 113 7.53 -13.15 -14.53
CA VAL A 113 6.73 -13.75 -15.61
C VAL A 113 5.36 -14.23 -15.11
N ASP A 114 5.24 -14.80 -13.90
CA ASP A 114 3.94 -15.18 -13.34
C ASP A 114 3.07 -13.94 -13.05
N ASP A 115 3.66 -12.91 -12.43
CA ASP A 115 3.01 -11.64 -12.14
C ASP A 115 2.51 -10.97 -13.44
N THR A 116 3.26 -11.06 -14.56
CA THR A 116 2.81 -10.55 -15.88
C THR A 116 1.66 -11.35 -16.50
N ARG A 117 1.43 -12.60 -16.08
CA ARG A 117 0.36 -13.46 -16.61
C ARG A 117 -0.95 -13.33 -15.82
N ARG A 118 -0.89 -12.89 -14.56
CA ARG A 118 -2.06 -12.75 -13.67
C ARG A 118 -2.84 -11.44 -13.81
N ALA A 119 -2.34 -10.48 -14.59
CA ALA A 119 -3.00 -9.21 -14.93
C ALA A 119 -3.69 -8.51 -13.75
N ASP A 120 -2.88 -7.96 -12.84
CA ASP A 120 -3.24 -6.71 -12.16
C ASP A 120 -2.23 -5.65 -12.61
N ASP A 121 -2.62 -4.87 -13.62
CA ASP A 121 -1.77 -3.91 -14.36
C ASP A 121 -1.17 -2.82 -13.46
N THR A 122 -1.65 -2.72 -12.21
CA THR A 122 -1.17 -1.78 -11.20
C THR A 122 0.32 -1.91 -10.93
N PHE A 123 0.85 -3.15 -10.92
CA PHE A 123 2.24 -3.42 -10.54
C PHE A 123 3.15 -3.97 -11.66
N ILE A 124 2.68 -3.98 -12.91
CA ILE A 124 3.44 -4.57 -14.01
C ILE A 124 3.76 -3.50 -15.06
N MET A 125 5.04 -3.21 -15.32
CA MET A 125 5.43 -2.79 -16.69
C MET A 125 6.91 -3.02 -17.04
N LEU A 126 7.11 -3.91 -18.01
CA LEU A 126 8.09 -3.81 -19.11
C LEU A 126 7.44 -4.57 -20.29
N LYS A 127 7.29 -3.96 -21.48
CA LYS A 127 6.87 -4.74 -22.66
C LYS A 127 7.87 -5.87 -22.87
N LYS A 128 7.40 -7.09 -23.16
CA LYS A 128 8.23 -8.28 -23.48
C LYS A 128 9.39 -7.96 -24.45
N SER A 129 9.19 -7.01 -25.35
CA SER A 129 10.19 -6.55 -26.32
C SER A 129 11.50 -6.02 -25.73
N TYR A 130 11.53 -5.63 -24.45
CA TYR A 130 12.73 -5.09 -23.79
C TYR A 130 13.51 -6.13 -22.96
N THR A 131 12.96 -7.33 -22.74
CA THR A 131 13.59 -8.41 -21.95
C THR A 131 14.05 -9.59 -22.80
N THR A 132 13.41 -9.84 -23.94
CA THR A 132 13.93 -10.79 -24.93
C THR A 132 15.03 -10.14 -25.74
N ARG A 133 16.25 -10.69 -25.66
CA ARG A 133 17.31 -10.46 -26.64
C ARG A 133 16.70 -10.70 -28.02
N ASN A 134 16.63 -9.68 -28.87
CA ASN A 134 16.28 -9.87 -30.27
C ASN A 134 17.29 -10.88 -30.85
N GLU A 135 16.83 -12.07 -31.23
CA GLU A 135 17.64 -13.12 -31.87
C GLU A 135 18.26 -12.70 -33.21
N LYS A 136 18.03 -11.45 -33.66
CA LYS A 136 18.63 -10.85 -34.86
C LYS A 136 20.14 -10.67 -34.81
N TYR A 137 20.81 -10.86 -33.66
CA TYR A 137 22.27 -10.75 -33.59
C TYR A 137 22.89 -12.10 -33.19
N PRO A 138 23.63 -12.77 -34.10
CA PRO A 138 24.23 -14.07 -33.82
C PRO A 138 25.29 -13.96 -32.71
N ARG A 139 25.39 -15.00 -31.88
CA ARG A 139 26.49 -15.18 -30.92
C ARG A 139 27.80 -15.22 -31.71
N LYS A 140 28.68 -14.24 -31.50
CA LYS A 140 30.09 -14.38 -31.90
C LYS A 140 30.71 -15.45 -31.00
N SER A 141 30.78 -16.67 -31.52
CA SER A 141 31.57 -17.75 -30.96
C SER A 141 33.04 -17.40 -31.20
N TYR A 142 33.75 -16.99 -30.15
CA TYR A 142 35.20 -16.97 -30.21
C TYR A 142 35.68 -18.38 -29.87
N SER A 143 36.08 -19.12 -30.90
CA SER A 143 36.82 -20.37 -30.74
C SER A 143 38.20 -20.03 -30.14
N ARG A 144 38.60 -20.76 -29.09
CA ARG A 144 39.98 -20.79 -28.60
C ARG A 144 40.82 -21.67 -29.49
#